data_AF-A0A3C1AAN1-F1
#
_entry.id   AF-A0A3C1AAN1-F1
#
_cell.length_a   1.000
_cell.length_b   1.000
_cell.length_c   1.000
_cell.angle_alpha   90.00
_cell.angle_beta   90.00
_cell.angle_gamma   90.00
#
_symmetry.space_group_name_H-M   'P 1'
#
loop_
_entity.id
_entity.type
_entity.pdbx_description
1 polymer ?
#
loop_
_entity_poly.entity_id
_entity_poly.type
_entity_poly.pdbx_seq_one_letter_code
_entity_poly.pdbx_strand_id
1 'polypeptide(L)'
;MTRPRINIKRTKLDYFFESISIISLALSFIIIAYYWGKYPNSVAIHYNALGQADSYGSKWLLIILPLTGLLTYIGMTYLNRFPHIFNYPVEVSERNAELLYKIGKRLISFMKMMVCLLVLYITFSQTSSMIFHRSGVNVFIILISLLCLGAAPIYAAVKMNKARP
;
A
#
# COMPACT_ATOMS: atom_id res chain seq x y z
N MET A 1 13.77 -5.63 29.70
CA MET A 1 13.16 -4.29 29.89
C MET A 1 11.91 -4.19 29.02
N THR A 2 10.80 -3.66 29.54
CA THR A 2 9.59 -3.42 28.75
C THR A 2 9.78 -2.16 27.90
N ARG A 3 9.54 -2.25 26.59
CA ARG A 3 9.64 -1.08 25.69
C ARG A 3 8.66 0.04 26.13
N PRO A 4 9.06 1.32 26.10
CA PRO A 4 8.19 2.43 26.49
C PRO A 4 6.90 2.49 25.66
N ARG A 5 5.76 2.82 26.28
CA ARG A 5 4.48 3.00 25.56
C ARG A 5 4.16 4.48 25.44
N ILE A 6 4.65 5.10 24.37
CA ILE A 6 4.52 6.54 24.11
C ILE A 6 3.52 6.79 22.99
N ASN A 7 2.62 7.77 23.16
CA ASN A 7 1.71 8.19 22.12
C ASN A 7 2.37 9.21 21.17
N ILE A 8 2.64 8.80 19.93
CA ILE A 8 3.22 9.68 18.91
C ILE A 8 2.11 10.49 18.23
N LYS A 9 2.16 11.81 18.40
CA LYS A 9 1.24 12.76 17.74
C LYS A 9 1.40 12.70 16.23
N ARG A 10 0.26 12.71 15.51
CA ARG A 10 0.22 12.76 14.04
C ARG A 10 0.68 14.13 13.54
N THR A 11 1.41 14.13 12.44
CA THR A 11 1.85 15.32 11.71
C THR A 11 1.07 15.49 10.41
N LYS A 12 1.19 16.65 9.75
CA LYS A 12 0.56 16.92 8.44
C LYS A 12 0.87 15.86 7.38
N LEU A 13 2.11 15.38 7.36
CA LEU A 13 2.55 14.34 6.42
C LEU A 13 1.86 12.99 6.69
N ASP A 14 1.58 12.67 7.95
CA ASP A 14 0.87 11.43 8.30
C ASP A 14 -0.60 11.50 7.84
N TYR A 15 -1.23 12.68 7.94
CA TYR A 15 -2.56 12.92 7.36
C TYR A 15 -2.55 12.86 5.84
N PHE A 16 -1.51 13.39 5.19
CA PHE A 16 -1.37 13.30 3.73
C PHE A 16 -1.34 11.83 3.26
N PHE A 17 -0.50 11.00 3.87
CA PHE A 17 -0.44 9.57 3.54
C PHE A 17 -1.78 8.86 3.79
N GLU A 18 -2.45 9.22 4.88
CA GLU A 18 -3.77 8.66 5.21
C GLU A 18 -4.82 9.03 4.15
N SER A 19 -4.93 10.31 3.80
CA SER A 19 -5.88 10.80 2.81
C SER A 19 -5.67 10.16 1.45
N ILE A 20 -4.43 10.08 0.96
CA ILE A 20 -4.14 9.43 -0.32
C ILE A 20 -4.47 7.94 -0.28
N SER A 21 -4.21 7.25 0.84
CA SER A 21 -4.57 5.84 1.01
C SER A 21 -6.09 5.63 0.87
N ILE A 22 -6.87 6.42 1.61
CA ILE A 22 -8.35 6.33 1.62
C ILE A 22 -8.91 6.66 0.23
N ILE A 23 -8.47 7.76 -0.37
CA ILE A 23 -8.93 8.20 -1.69
C ILE A 23 -8.61 7.12 -2.74
N SER A 24 -7.39 6.58 -2.74
CA SER A 24 -6.99 5.57 -3.71
C SER A 24 -7.81 4.29 -3.60
N LEU A 25 -8.05 3.84 -2.37
CA LEU A 25 -8.85 2.65 -2.13
C LEU A 25 -10.32 2.88 -2.50
N ALA A 26 -10.89 4.01 -2.11
CA ALA A 26 -12.26 4.38 -2.47
C ALA A 26 -12.46 4.45 -3.99
N LEU A 27 -11.54 5.10 -4.70
CA LEU A 27 -11.57 5.18 -6.17
C LEU A 27 -11.50 3.79 -6.81
N SER A 28 -10.75 2.85 -6.24
CA SER A 28 -10.66 1.48 -6.76
C SER A 28 -12.03 0.78 -6.74
N PHE A 29 -12.77 0.89 -5.64
CA PHE A 29 -14.13 0.37 -5.55
C PHE A 29 -15.12 1.13 -6.45
N ILE A 30 -15.02 2.46 -6.50
CA ILE A 30 -15.89 3.32 -7.34
C ILE A 30 -15.72 2.97 -8.82
N ILE A 31 -14.48 2.76 -9.30
CA ILE A 31 -14.21 2.39 -10.69
C ILE A 31 -14.92 1.08 -11.04
N ILE A 32 -14.75 0.04 -10.22
CA ILE A 32 -15.38 -1.27 -10.47
C ILE A 32 -16.91 -1.15 -10.45
N ALA A 33 -17.47 -0.45 -9.46
CA ALA A 33 -18.92 -0.28 -9.35
C ALA A 33 -19.50 0.49 -10.54
N TYR A 34 -18.83 1.58 -10.96
CA TYR A 34 -19.28 2.43 -12.06
C TYR A 34 -19.29 1.70 -13.42
N TYR A 35 -18.28 0.86 -13.68
CA TYR A 35 -18.18 0.09 -14.93
C TYR A 35 -18.80 -1.32 -14.84
N TRP A 36 -19.46 -1.68 -13.74
CA TRP A 36 -19.90 -3.05 -13.47
C TRP A 36 -20.76 -3.68 -14.57
N GLY A 37 -21.70 -2.91 -15.12
CA GLY A 37 -22.58 -3.33 -16.20
C GLY A 37 -21.90 -3.41 -17.57
N LYS A 38 -20.72 -2.82 -17.71
CA LYS A 38 -19.94 -2.78 -18.97
C LYS A 38 -18.86 -3.85 -19.02
N TYR A 39 -18.48 -4.44 -17.89
CA TYR A 39 -17.53 -5.54 -17.90
C TYR A 39 -18.13 -6.80 -18.54
N PRO A 40 -17.41 -7.45 -19.46
CA PRO A 40 -17.79 -8.77 -19.96
C PRO A 40 -17.79 -9.79 -18.81
N ASN A 41 -18.50 -10.91 -18.99
CA ASN A 41 -18.53 -11.96 -17.96
C ASN A 41 -17.16 -12.61 -17.72
N SER A 42 -16.32 -12.63 -18.77
CA SER A 42 -14.93 -13.08 -18.72
C SER A 42 -13.99 -11.89 -18.90
N VAL A 43 -13.11 -11.64 -17.92
CA VAL A 43 -12.19 -10.48 -17.84
C VAL A 43 -10.76 -10.95 -17.63
N ALA A 44 -9.80 -10.11 -18.01
CA ALA A 44 -8.38 -10.37 -17.71
C ALA A 44 -8.14 -10.34 -16.20
N ILE A 45 -7.57 -11.43 -15.67
CA ILE A 45 -7.25 -11.58 -14.24
C ILE A 45 -5.75 -11.74 -13.98
N HIS A 46 -4.98 -12.06 -15.01
CA HIS A 46 -3.52 -12.13 -14.95
C HIS A 46 -2.91 -11.45 -16.18
N TYR A 47 -1.69 -10.94 -16.00
CA TYR A 47 -0.92 -10.27 -17.04
C TYR A 47 0.50 -10.83 -17.06
N ASN A 48 1.02 -11.07 -18.26
CA ASN A 48 2.40 -11.53 -18.45
C ASN A 48 3.42 -10.40 -18.19
N ALA A 49 4.71 -10.73 -18.30
CA ALA A 49 5.81 -9.76 -18.10
C ALA A 49 5.83 -8.61 -19.12
N LEU A 50 5.07 -8.70 -20.22
CA LEU A 50 4.89 -7.62 -21.20
C LEU A 50 3.66 -6.75 -20.90
N GLY A 51 2.92 -7.04 -19.81
CA GLY A 51 1.72 -6.30 -19.45
C GLY A 51 0.48 -6.66 -20.25
N GLN A 52 0.51 -7.80 -20.95
CA GLN A 52 -0.59 -8.30 -21.76
C GLN A 52 -1.38 -9.36 -21.00
N ALA A 53 -2.70 -9.36 -21.16
CA ALA A 53 -3.56 -10.34 -20.51
C ALA A 53 -3.27 -11.74 -21.02
N ASP A 54 -2.92 -12.67 -20.12
CA ASP A 54 -2.59 -14.07 -20.43
C ASP A 54 -3.50 -15.07 -19.71
N SER A 55 -4.33 -14.62 -18.76
CA SER A 55 -5.38 -15.41 -18.13
C SER A 55 -6.67 -14.61 -17.94
N TYR A 56 -7.80 -15.28 -18.12
CA TYR A 56 -9.13 -14.70 -18.02
C TYR A 56 -9.99 -15.46 -16.99
N GLY A 57 -10.95 -14.77 -16.38
CA GLY A 57 -11.86 -15.37 -15.42
C GLY A 57 -13.09 -14.53 -15.16
N SER A 58 -13.89 -14.91 -14.17
CA SER A 58 -15.13 -14.20 -13.86
C SER A 58 -14.90 -12.74 -13.48
N LYS A 59 -15.74 -11.82 -13.96
CA LYS A 59 -15.70 -10.40 -13.56
C LYS A 59 -15.81 -10.15 -12.05
N TRP A 60 -16.39 -11.09 -11.31
CA TRP A 60 -16.42 -11.05 -9.84
C TRP A 60 -15.02 -11.05 -9.21
N LEU A 61 -14.02 -11.60 -9.90
CA LEU A 61 -12.63 -11.61 -9.42
C LEU A 61 -12.00 -10.21 -9.38
N LEU A 62 -12.54 -9.22 -10.10
CA LEU A 62 -12.06 -7.84 -10.06
C LEU A 62 -12.16 -7.23 -8.65
N ILE A 63 -13.10 -7.69 -7.83
CA ILE A 63 -13.33 -7.19 -6.47
C ILE A 63 -12.25 -7.69 -5.49
N ILE A 64 -11.58 -8.80 -5.79
CA ILE A 64 -10.60 -9.42 -4.89
C ILE A 64 -9.42 -8.47 -4.63
N LEU A 65 -8.94 -7.76 -5.65
CA LEU A 65 -7.78 -6.89 -5.48
C LEU A 65 -8.07 -5.67 -4.58
N PRO A 66 -9.16 -4.89 -4.79
CA PRO A 66 -9.55 -3.87 -3.81
C PRO A 66 -9.89 -4.42 -2.42
N LEU A 67 -10.49 -5.61 -2.33
CA LEU A 67 -10.81 -6.22 -1.04
C LEU A 67 -9.55 -6.60 -0.24
N THR A 68 -8.56 -7.20 -0.90
CA THR A 68 -7.26 -7.47 -0.27
C THR A 68 -6.50 -6.18 0.06
N GLY A 69 -6.63 -5.15 -0.77
CA GLY A 69 -6.18 -3.78 -0.47
C GLY A 69 -6.83 -3.20 0.80
N LEU A 70 -8.14 -3.37 0.97
CA LEU A 70 -8.88 -2.93 2.15
C LEU A 70 -8.43 -3.67 3.41
N LEU A 71 -8.30 -4.99 3.35
CA LEU A 71 -7.80 -5.80 4.46
C LEU A 71 -6.38 -5.37 4.87
N THR A 72 -5.51 -5.13 3.88
CA THR A 72 -4.14 -4.65 4.11
C THR A 72 -4.14 -3.26 4.74
N TYR A 73 -4.97 -2.34 4.24
CA TYR A 73 -5.14 -1.00 4.79
C TYR A 73 -5.59 -1.03 6.26
N ILE A 74 -6.58 -1.87 6.60
CA ILE A 74 -7.07 -2.04 7.97
C ILE A 74 -5.96 -2.62 8.85
N GLY A 75 -5.31 -3.69 8.41
CA GLY A 75 -4.23 -4.34 9.14
C GLY A 75 -3.07 -3.39 9.44
N MET A 76 -2.61 -2.64 8.43
CA MET A 76 -1.57 -1.62 8.62
C MET A 76 -2.03 -0.48 9.53
N THR A 77 -3.28 -0.05 9.44
CA THR A 77 -3.83 1.00 10.32
C THR A 77 -3.90 0.55 11.78
N TYR A 78 -4.28 -0.71 12.02
CA TYR A 78 -4.29 -1.29 13.36
C TYR A 78 -2.87 -1.47 13.90
N LEU A 79 -1.96 -2.05 13.10
CA LEU A 79 -0.54 -2.20 13.43
C LEU A 79 0.06 -0.84 13.84
N ASN A 80 -0.27 0.24 13.12
CA ASN A 80 0.25 1.58 13.38
C ASN A 80 -0.17 2.20 14.73
N ARG A 81 -1.13 1.57 15.45
CA ARG A 81 -1.51 1.97 16.82
C ARG A 81 -0.50 1.48 17.86
N PHE A 82 0.29 0.46 17.55
CA PHE A 82 1.18 -0.21 18.50
C PHE A 82 2.65 -0.19 18.04
N PRO A 83 3.29 0.99 17.87
CA PRO A 83 4.67 1.06 17.38
C PRO A 83 5.67 0.27 18.23
N HIS A 84 5.41 0.08 19.52
CA HIS A 84 6.29 -0.66 20.42
C HIS A 84 6.49 -2.14 20.04
N ILE A 85 5.60 -2.74 19.24
CA ILE A 85 5.73 -4.14 18.78
C ILE A 85 6.52 -4.27 17.48
N PHE A 86 6.92 -3.16 16.84
CA PHE A 86 7.64 -3.22 15.58
C PHE A 86 9.05 -3.79 15.78
N ASN A 87 9.61 -4.31 14.68
CA ASN A 87 11.00 -4.70 14.65
C ASN A 87 11.86 -3.46 14.36
N TYR A 88 12.74 -3.12 15.29
CA TYR A 88 13.69 -2.01 15.19
C TYR A 88 15.10 -2.56 15.04
N PRO A 89 15.97 -1.94 14.21
CA PRO A 89 17.34 -2.41 13.99
C PRO A 89 18.30 -2.06 15.15
N VAL A 90 17.84 -1.24 16.10
CA VAL A 90 18.57 -0.86 17.31
C VAL A 90 17.69 -1.09 18.53
N GLU A 91 18.33 -1.23 19.69
CA GLU A 91 17.63 -1.36 20.96
C GLU A 91 16.78 -0.11 21.24
N VAL A 92 15.55 -0.34 21.69
CA VAL A 92 14.60 0.72 22.05
C VAL A 92 14.81 1.08 23.51
N SER A 93 15.32 2.29 23.76
CA SER A 93 15.48 2.88 25.10
C SER A 93 14.53 4.06 25.29
N GLU A 94 14.40 4.55 26.52
CA GLU A 94 13.58 5.74 26.82
C GLU A 94 14.03 6.98 26.03
N ARG A 95 15.34 7.11 25.77
CA ARG A 95 15.92 8.26 25.08
C ARG A 95 15.63 8.27 23.58
N ASN A 96 15.51 7.10 22.93
CA ASN A 96 15.33 7.00 21.48
C ASN A 96 13.93 6.54 21.04
N ALA A 97 13.09 6.05 21.95
CA ALA A 97 11.78 5.46 21.63
C ALA A 97 10.89 6.40 20.81
N GLU A 98 10.80 7.68 21.16
CA GLU A 98 9.97 8.64 20.41
C GLU A 98 10.40 8.75 18.94
N LEU A 99 11.70 8.87 18.69
CA LEU A 99 12.27 8.98 17.35
C LEU A 99 12.04 7.69 16.55
N LEU A 100 12.35 6.54 17.14
CA LEU A 100 12.16 5.24 16.49
C LEU A 100 10.69 5.00 16.15
N TYR A 101 9.78 5.31 17.06
CA TYR A 101 8.35 5.11 16.85
C TYR A 101 7.82 6.05 15.79
N LYS A 102 8.27 7.30 15.76
CA LYS A 102 7.91 8.26 14.71
C LYS A 102 8.37 7.78 13.33
N ILE A 103 9.60 7.29 13.19
CA ILE A 103 10.11 6.75 11.92
C ILE A 103 9.33 5.49 11.53
N GLY A 104 9.13 4.55 12.46
CA GLY A 104 8.41 3.30 12.20
C GLY A 104 6.96 3.54 11.79
N LYS A 105 6.24 4.42 12.50
CA LYS A 105 4.85 4.73 12.14
C LYS A 105 4.73 5.37 10.76
N ARG A 106 5.69 6.23 10.41
CA ARG A 106 5.74 6.88 9.10
C ARG A 106 6.04 5.89 7.98
N LEU A 107 6.93 4.93 8.22
CA LEU A 107 7.20 3.84 7.29
C LEU A 107 5.93 3.06 6.98
N ILE A 108 5.19 2.62 8.01
CA ILE A 108 3.94 1.88 7.82
C ILE A 108 2.91 2.72 7.06
N SER A 109 2.74 4.01 7.39
CA SER A 109 1.83 4.90 6.65
C SER A 109 2.23 5.08 5.19
N PHE A 110 3.51 5.24 4.90
CA PHE A 110 4.02 5.36 3.53
C PHE A 110 3.78 4.07 2.73
N MET A 111 4.11 2.91 3.31
CA MET A 111 3.88 1.62 2.66
C MET A 111 2.39 1.40 2.40
N LYS A 112 1.53 1.72 3.36
CA LYS A 112 0.07 1.66 3.20
C LYS A 112 -0.42 2.49 2.02
N MET A 113 0.06 3.72 1.91
CA MET A 113 -0.26 4.61 0.78
C MET A 113 0.18 4.01 -0.56
N MET A 114 1.42 3.50 -0.63
CA MET A 114 1.95 2.88 -1.85
C MET A 114 1.16 1.64 -2.27
N VAL A 115 0.76 0.79 -1.31
CA VAL A 115 -0.11 -0.37 -1.57
C VAL A 115 -1.46 0.08 -2.12
N CYS A 116 -2.11 1.08 -1.51
CA CYS A 116 -3.41 1.57 -1.98
C CYS A 116 -3.32 2.21 -3.38
N LEU A 117 -2.25 2.95 -3.67
CA LEU A 117 -1.98 3.51 -5.00
C LEU A 117 -1.75 2.42 -6.04
N LEU A 118 -1.03 1.35 -5.69
CA LEU A 118 -0.79 0.22 -6.58
C LEU A 118 -2.10 -0.52 -6.90
N VAL A 119 -2.96 -0.73 -5.89
CA VAL A 119 -4.30 -1.31 -6.07
C VAL A 119 -5.15 -0.45 -7.01
N LEU A 120 -5.15 0.88 -6.82
CA LEU A 120 -5.86 1.81 -7.71
C LEU A 120 -5.33 1.74 -9.14
N TYR A 121 -4.01 1.80 -9.30
CA TYR A 121 -3.37 1.75 -10.60
C TYR A 121 -3.73 0.47 -11.38
N ILE A 122 -3.61 -0.69 -10.74
CA ILE A 122 -3.93 -1.97 -11.38
C ILE A 122 -5.42 -2.01 -11.74
N THR A 123 -6.31 -1.63 -10.82
CA THR A 123 -7.76 -1.60 -11.05
C THR A 123 -8.13 -0.69 -12.23
N PHE A 124 -7.53 0.49 -12.29
CA PHE A 124 -7.74 1.46 -13.36
C PHE A 124 -7.20 0.96 -14.70
N SER A 125 -6.00 0.37 -14.72
CA SER A 125 -5.37 -0.17 -15.92
C SER A 125 -6.15 -1.36 -16.49
N GLN A 126 -6.58 -2.29 -15.64
CA GLN A 126 -7.46 -3.39 -16.01
C GLN A 126 -8.74 -2.88 -16.67
N THR A 127 -9.44 -1.95 -16.00
CA THR A 127 -10.67 -1.36 -16.52
C THR A 127 -10.44 -0.64 -17.84
N SER A 128 -9.33 0.10 -17.95
CA SER A 128 -9.02 0.85 -19.17
C SER A 128 -8.69 -0.06 -20.35
N SER A 129 -8.03 -1.17 -20.10
CA SER A 129 -7.73 -2.16 -21.12
C SER A 129 -9.01 -2.82 -21.64
N MET A 130 -9.93 -3.20 -20.74
CA MET A 130 -11.18 -3.88 -21.11
C MET A 130 -12.23 -2.97 -21.74
N ILE A 131 -12.41 -1.76 -21.22
CA ILE A 131 -13.51 -0.86 -21.63
C ILE A 131 -13.06 0.09 -22.75
N PHE A 132 -11.83 0.60 -22.67
CA PHE A 132 -11.32 1.62 -23.60
C PHE A 132 -10.33 1.06 -24.61
N HIS A 133 -10.10 -0.26 -24.64
CA HIS A 133 -9.18 -0.93 -25.58
C HIS A 133 -7.77 -0.31 -25.58
N ARG A 134 -7.34 0.20 -24.41
CA ARG A 134 -6.00 0.78 -24.21
C ARG A 134 -4.99 -0.31 -23.89
N SER A 135 -3.71 0.05 -23.96
CA SER A 135 -2.60 -0.77 -23.49
C SER A 135 -2.89 -1.34 -22.09
N GLY A 136 -2.49 -2.59 -21.87
CA GLY A 136 -2.68 -3.31 -20.61
C GLY A 136 -1.87 -2.72 -19.45
N VAL A 137 -1.46 -3.58 -18.54
CA VAL A 137 -0.75 -3.17 -17.33
C VAL A 137 0.68 -2.79 -17.65
N ASN A 138 1.08 -1.53 -17.42
CA ASN A 138 2.48 -1.15 -17.52
C ASN A 138 3.27 -1.76 -16.34
N VAL A 139 4.07 -2.77 -16.64
CA VAL A 139 4.86 -3.56 -15.68
C VAL A 139 5.93 -2.71 -14.99
N PHE A 140 6.48 -1.68 -15.65
CA PHE A 140 7.47 -0.81 -15.03
C PHE A 140 6.91 -0.04 -13.82
N ILE A 141 5.64 0.36 -13.87
CA ILE A 141 4.98 1.01 -12.72
C ILE A 141 4.89 0.06 -11.53
N ILE A 142 4.60 -1.22 -11.78
CA ILE A 142 4.59 -2.25 -10.73
C ILE A 142 6.00 -2.43 -10.17
N LEU A 143 7.01 -2.60 -11.03
CA LEU A 143 8.40 -2.80 -10.60
C LEU A 143 8.93 -1.61 -9.77
N ILE A 144 8.64 -0.38 -10.20
CA ILE A 144 9.00 0.82 -9.43
C ILE A 144 8.27 0.85 -8.10
N SER A 145 6.98 0.53 -8.06
CA SER A 145 6.21 0.47 -6.82
C SER A 145 6.77 -0.56 -5.84
N LEU A 146 7.14 -1.76 -6.33
CA LEU A 146 7.79 -2.80 -5.54
C LEU A 146 9.17 -2.38 -5.05
N LEU A 147 9.96 -1.71 -5.90
CA LEU A 147 11.25 -1.15 -5.52
C LEU A 147 11.09 -0.09 -4.40
N CYS A 148 10.11 0.81 -4.52
CA CYS A 148 9.81 1.79 -3.48
C CYS A 148 9.39 1.13 -2.16
N LEU A 149 8.57 0.07 -2.23
CA LEU A 149 8.16 -0.70 -1.06
C LEU A 149 9.33 -1.43 -0.39
N GLY A 150 10.30 -1.94 -1.16
CA GLY A 150 11.50 -2.60 -0.63
C GLY A 150 12.56 -1.63 -0.11
N ALA A 151 12.75 -0.48 -0.78
CA ALA A 151 13.73 0.53 -0.40
C ALA A 151 13.32 1.31 0.86
N ALA A 152 12.02 1.52 1.09
CA ALA A 152 11.54 2.31 2.23
C ALA A 152 11.92 1.72 3.60
N PRO A 153 11.77 0.40 3.87
CA PRO A 153 12.27 -0.22 5.09
C PRO A 153 13.79 -0.08 5.27
N ILE A 154 14.57 -0.23 4.20
CA ILE A 154 16.04 -0.09 4.24
C ILE A 154 16.41 1.34 4.63
N TYR A 155 15.81 2.33 3.96
CA TYR A 155 16.02 3.74 4.31
C TYR A 155 15.64 4.04 5.76
N ALA A 156 14.48 3.53 6.22
CA ALA A 156 14.03 3.69 7.59
C ALA A 156 15.00 3.05 8.58
N ALA A 157 15.51 1.85 8.29
CA ALA A 157 16.47 1.15 9.14
C ALA A 157 17.80 1.91 9.25
N VAL A 158 18.36 2.37 8.11
CA VAL A 158 19.56 3.21 8.09
C VAL A 158 19.36 4.49 8.91
N LYS A 159 18.19 5.12 8.81
CA LYS A 159 17.85 6.31 9.58
C LYS A 159 17.73 6.02 11.08
N MET A 160 17.12 4.89 11.46
CA MET A 160 17.00 4.45 12.85
C MET A 160 18.35 4.10 13.48
N ASN A 161 19.30 3.54 12.70
CA ASN A 161 20.64 3.22 13.19
C ASN A 161 21.43 4.45 13.69
N LYS A 162 21.12 5.64 13.18
CA LYS A 162 21.71 6.90 13.66
C LYS A 162 21.21 7.31 15.05
N ALA A 163 20.16 6.65 15.56
CA ALA A 163 19.58 6.89 16.89
C ALA A 163 19.96 5.81 17.90
N ARG A 164 21.06 5.10 17.66
CA ARG A 164 21.64 4.15 18.61
C ARG A 164 21.98 4.90 19.91
N PRO A 165 21.56 4.38 21.08
CA PRO A 165 21.83 5.01 22.36
C PRO A 165 23.31 5.00 22.72
#